data_AF-A0A960D7N4-F1
#
_entry.id   AF-A0A960D7N4-F1
#
_cell.length_a   1.000
_cell.length_b   1.000
_cell.length_c   1.000
_cell.angle_alpha   90.00
_cell.angle_beta   90.00
_cell.angle_gamma   90.00
#
_symmetry.space_group_name_H-M   'P 1'
#
loop_
_entity.id
_entity.type
_entity.pdbx_description
1 polymer ?
#
loop_
_entity_poly.entity_id
_entity_poly.type
_entity_poly.pdbx_seq_one_letter_code
_entity_poly.pdbx_strand_id
1 'polypeptide(L)'
;IFILNPCAVDAVQASKACLLEVADLVVVNKSYRDCAAQTVRDLKFETHVPVLMLVAARAEGVGDLVEAIEAHHRADTPARRTARARAQVLSLAQSRLHAHPELDALAAAVAEGRCDAYSAAESLITGSVVDSR
;
A
#
# COMPACT_ATOMS: atom_id res chain seq x y z
N ILE A 1 2.32 -7.99 -7.26
CA ILE A 1 2.88 -8.96 -6.28
C ILE A 1 3.67 -8.17 -5.26
N PHE A 2 3.42 -8.38 -3.98
CA PHE A 2 4.11 -7.73 -2.88
C PHE A 2 4.87 -8.76 -2.06
N ILE A 3 6.18 -8.57 -1.86
CA ILE A 3 7.03 -9.49 -1.11
C ILE A 3 7.51 -8.80 0.16
N LEU A 4 7.35 -9.45 1.30
CA LEU A 4 7.79 -8.97 2.60
C LEU A 4 8.50 -10.07 3.39
N ASN A 5 9.25 -9.68 4.42
CA ASN A 5 9.83 -10.62 5.39
C ASN A 5 9.00 -10.60 6.69
N PRO A 6 8.90 -11.72 7.42
CA PRO A 6 8.25 -11.77 8.72
C PRO A 6 9.09 -11.03 9.76
N CYS A 7 8.40 -10.46 10.77
CA CYS A 7 8.99 -9.63 11.82
C CYS A 7 9.73 -8.37 11.35
N ALA A 8 9.40 -7.77 10.20
CA ALA A 8 10.00 -6.50 9.78
C ALA A 8 9.50 -5.35 10.68
N VAL A 9 10.41 -4.73 11.45
CA VAL A 9 10.10 -3.70 12.45
C VAL A 9 9.98 -2.30 11.79
N ASP A 10 8.81 -1.69 11.98
CA ASP A 10 8.42 -0.28 12.12
C ASP A 10 8.80 0.85 11.15
N ALA A 11 9.59 0.66 10.09
CA ALA A 11 9.72 1.73 9.06
C ALA A 11 9.00 1.39 7.74
N VAL A 12 9.00 0.11 7.35
CA VAL A 12 8.43 -0.37 6.08
C VAL A 12 6.95 -0.80 6.24
N GLN A 13 6.48 -0.98 7.48
CA GLN A 13 5.08 -1.34 7.80
C GLN A 13 4.10 -0.17 7.70
N ALA A 14 4.54 1.08 7.93
CA ALA A 14 3.66 2.23 7.83
C ALA A 14 3.10 2.43 6.40
N SER A 15 3.80 1.91 5.38
CA SER A 15 3.37 1.92 3.98
C SER A 15 2.61 0.66 3.54
N LYS A 16 2.36 -0.31 4.43
CA LYS A 16 1.74 -1.59 4.06
C LYS A 16 0.29 -1.46 3.63
N ALA A 17 -0.52 -0.67 4.34
CA ALA A 17 -1.95 -0.55 4.01
C ALA A 17 -2.13 -0.16 2.54
N CYS A 18 -1.40 0.86 2.10
CA CYS A 18 -1.45 1.39 0.74
C CYS A 18 -0.93 0.40 -0.33
N LEU A 19 0.08 -0.41 -0.02
CA LEU A 19 0.65 -1.39 -0.96
C LEU A 19 -0.12 -2.73 -0.99
N LEU A 20 -0.76 -3.11 0.12
CA LEU A 20 -1.61 -4.31 0.21
C LEU A 20 -2.92 -4.12 -0.56
N GLU A 21 -3.46 -2.89 -0.60
CA GLU A 21 -4.66 -2.53 -1.37
C GLU A 21 -4.50 -2.77 -2.88
N VAL A 22 -3.27 -2.68 -3.39
CA VAL A 22 -2.97 -2.80 -4.83
C VAL A 22 -2.34 -4.14 -5.21
N ALA A 23 -2.04 -4.99 -4.23
CA ALA A 23 -1.36 -6.26 -4.49
C ALA A 23 -2.36 -7.32 -4.98
N ASP A 24 -2.05 -8.01 -6.07
CA ASP A 24 -2.82 -9.20 -6.48
C ASP A 24 -2.31 -10.52 -5.87
N LEU A 25 -1.15 -10.47 -5.21
CA LEU A 25 -0.51 -11.59 -4.54
C LEU A 25 0.43 -11.05 -3.48
N VAL A 26 0.36 -11.59 -2.26
CA VAL A 26 1.25 -11.25 -1.16
C VAL A 26 2.13 -12.46 -0.84
N VAL A 27 3.42 -12.21 -0.60
CA VAL A 27 4.42 -13.25 -0.40
C VAL A 27 5.24 -12.95 0.84
N VAL A 28 5.24 -13.88 1.79
CA VAL A 28 6.08 -13.84 2.99
C VAL A 28 7.35 -14.66 2.73
N ASN A 29 8.43 -13.98 2.41
CA ASN A 29 9.77 -14.56 2.22
C ASN A 29 10.45 -14.79 3.57
N LYS A 30 11.44 -15.70 3.64
CA LYS A 30 12.13 -16.12 4.87
C LYS A 30 11.18 -16.78 5.88
N SER A 31 10.28 -17.61 5.38
CA SER A 31 9.26 -18.31 6.18
C SER A 31 9.83 -19.34 7.19
N TYR A 32 11.13 -19.62 7.15
CA TYR A 32 11.83 -20.42 8.17
C TYR A 32 11.89 -19.73 9.55
N ARG A 33 11.48 -18.47 9.67
CA ARG A 33 11.43 -17.73 10.94
C ARG A 33 10.15 -18.08 11.70
N ASP A 34 10.25 -18.27 13.01
CA ASP A 34 9.14 -18.69 13.87
C ASP A 34 7.91 -17.78 13.79
N CYS A 35 8.12 -16.48 13.56
CA CYS A 35 7.04 -15.51 13.42
C CYS A 35 6.34 -15.50 12.05
N ALA A 36 6.78 -16.28 11.07
CA ALA A 36 6.20 -16.31 9.74
C ALA A 36 4.73 -16.72 9.74
N ALA A 37 4.39 -17.73 10.55
CA ALA A 37 3.01 -18.21 10.67
C ALA A 37 2.08 -17.12 11.24
N GLN A 38 2.56 -16.32 12.18
CA GLN A 38 1.80 -15.19 12.72
C GLN A 38 1.60 -14.11 11.65
N THR A 39 2.67 -13.70 10.96
CA THR A 39 2.59 -12.69 9.88
C THR A 39 1.61 -13.10 8.77
N VAL A 40 1.55 -14.38 8.40
CA VAL A 40 0.59 -14.88 7.41
C VAL A 40 -0.84 -14.80 7.93
N ARG A 41 -1.09 -15.13 9.20
CA ARG A 41 -2.41 -15.00 9.80
C ARG A 41 -2.88 -13.55 9.77
N ASP A 42 -2.03 -12.62 10.20
CA ASP A 42 -2.35 -11.19 10.25
C ASP A 42 -2.69 -10.67 8.85
N LEU A 43 -1.86 -10.99 7.84
CA LEU A 43 -2.12 -10.60 6.45
C LEU A 43 -3.41 -11.17 5.88
N LYS A 44 -3.79 -12.39 6.25
CA LYS A 44 -5.07 -13.00 5.83
C LYS A 44 -6.29 -12.31 6.46
N PHE A 45 -6.12 -11.68 7.62
CA PHE A 45 -7.18 -10.85 8.21
C PHE A 45 -7.24 -9.45 7.57
N GLU A 46 -6.10 -8.92 7.11
CA GLU A 46 -6.00 -7.58 6.52
C GLU A 46 -6.35 -7.52 5.03
N THR A 47 -6.20 -8.62 4.27
CA THR A 47 -6.45 -8.65 2.83
C THR A 47 -7.12 -9.94 2.36
N HIS A 48 -7.90 -9.83 1.28
CA HIS A 48 -8.56 -10.95 0.59
C HIS A 48 -7.69 -11.57 -0.51
N VAL A 49 -6.49 -11.02 -0.70
CA VAL A 49 -5.54 -11.42 -1.73
C VAL A 49 -4.79 -12.69 -1.29
N PRO A 50 -4.46 -13.63 -2.20
CA PRO A 50 -3.70 -14.82 -1.83
C PRO A 50 -2.38 -14.47 -1.12
N VAL A 51 -2.09 -15.20 -0.03
CA VAL A 51 -0.85 -15.05 0.76
C VAL A 51 -0.04 -16.34 0.67
N LEU A 52 1.16 -16.27 0.09
CA LEU A 52 2.10 -17.38 -0.04
C LEU A 52 3.28 -17.25 0.93
N MET A 53 3.89 -18.37 1.28
CA MET A 53 5.15 -18.43 2.02
C MET A 53 6.25 -18.95 1.10
N LEU A 54 7.46 -18.40 1.22
CA LEU A 54 8.63 -18.94 0.52
C LEU A 54 9.93 -18.75 1.30
N VAL A 55 10.94 -19.55 0.95
CA VAL A 55 12.34 -19.35 1.36
C VAL A 55 13.19 -19.21 0.11
N ALA A 56 13.34 -17.96 -0.37
CA ALA A 56 14.02 -17.69 -1.64
C ALA A 56 15.46 -18.24 -1.66
N ALA A 57 16.17 -18.14 -0.53
CA ALA A 57 17.55 -18.62 -0.41
C ALA A 57 17.70 -20.15 -0.56
N ARG A 58 16.61 -20.90 -0.40
CA ARG A 58 16.57 -22.38 -0.54
C ARG A 58 15.74 -22.82 -1.74
N ALA A 59 15.24 -21.87 -2.54
CA ALA A 59 14.28 -22.11 -3.61
C ALA A 59 12.97 -22.82 -3.18
N GLU A 60 12.65 -22.83 -1.89
CA GLU A 60 11.41 -23.42 -1.37
C GLU A 60 10.23 -22.47 -1.61
N GLY A 61 9.11 -22.99 -2.15
CA GLY A 61 7.91 -22.20 -2.46
C GLY A 61 8.01 -21.30 -3.69
N VAL A 62 9.13 -21.36 -4.43
CA VAL A 62 9.31 -20.58 -5.67
C VAL A 62 8.44 -21.13 -6.81
N GLY A 63 8.23 -22.45 -6.88
CA GLY A 63 7.33 -23.08 -7.85
C GLY A 63 5.89 -22.57 -7.70
N ASP A 64 5.35 -22.63 -6.49
CA ASP A 64 4.01 -22.12 -6.15
C ASP A 64 3.87 -20.62 -6.47
N LEU A 65 4.93 -19.84 -6.26
CA LEU A 65 4.96 -18.43 -6.65
C LEU A 65 4.87 -18.28 -8.17
N VAL A 66 5.66 -19.01 -8.95
CA VAL A 66 5.61 -18.95 -10.42
C VAL A 66 4.23 -19.33 -10.93
N GLU A 67 3.64 -20.42 -10.43
CA GLU A 67 2.29 -20.83 -10.81
C GLU A 67 1.24 -19.76 -10.49
N ALA A 68 1.33 -19.13 -9.32
CA ALA A 68 0.44 -18.03 -8.94
C ALA A 68 0.60 -16.80 -9.84
N ILE A 69 1.83 -16.48 -10.24
CA ILE A 69 2.11 -15.38 -11.19
C ILE A 69 1.52 -15.68 -12.56
N GLU A 70 1.72 -16.90 -13.06
CA GLU A 70 1.18 -17.28 -14.36
C GLU A 70 -0.36 -17.32 -14.36
N ALA A 71 -0.97 -17.87 -13.30
CA ALA A 71 -2.41 -17.86 -13.13
C ALA A 71 -2.95 -16.42 -13.11
N HIS A 72 -2.25 -15.53 -12.40
CA HIS A 72 -2.57 -14.11 -12.37
C HIS A 72 -2.48 -13.46 -13.76
N HIS A 73 -1.41 -13.76 -14.51
CA HIS A 73 -1.21 -13.21 -15.85
C HIS A 73 -2.24 -13.73 -16.86
N ARG A 74 -2.64 -15.02 -16.77
CA ARG A 74 -3.72 -15.58 -17.60
C ARG A 74 -5.08 -14.97 -17.31
N ALA A 75 -5.33 -14.59 -16.06
CA ALA A 75 -6.55 -13.89 -15.65
C ALA A 75 -6.47 -12.37 -15.89
N ASP A 76 -5.38 -11.86 -16.45
CA ASP A 76 -5.16 -10.44 -16.62
C ASP A 76 -5.92 -9.88 -17.82
N THR A 77 -6.75 -8.86 -17.57
CA THR A 77 -7.55 -8.20 -18.60
C THR A 77 -7.16 -6.72 -18.68
N PRO A 78 -7.40 -6.03 -19.82
CA PRO A 78 -7.21 -4.58 -19.90
C PRO A 78 -7.93 -3.83 -18.76
N ALA A 79 -9.14 -4.25 -18.39
CA ALA A 79 -9.88 -3.67 -17.27
C ALA A 79 -9.16 -3.86 -15.93
N ARG A 80 -8.64 -5.06 -15.64
CA ARG A 80 -7.86 -5.32 -14.43
C ARG A 80 -6.55 -4.53 -14.40
N ARG A 81 -5.84 -4.43 -15.53
CA ARG A 81 -4.64 -3.58 -15.66
C ARG A 81 -4.94 -2.13 -15.32
N THR A 82 -6.01 -1.56 -15.87
CA THR A 82 -6.43 -0.19 -15.58
C THR A 82 -6.84 -0.02 -14.12
N ALA A 83 -7.56 -0.97 -13.53
CA ALA A 83 -7.95 -0.92 -12.12
C ALA A 83 -6.73 -0.91 -11.18
N ARG A 84 -5.72 -1.75 -11.44
CA ARG A 84 -4.46 -1.77 -10.68
C ARG A 84 -3.69 -0.47 -10.83
N ALA A 85 -3.54 0.02 -12.06
CA ALA A 85 -2.85 1.28 -12.31
C ALA A 85 -3.55 2.45 -11.58
N ARG A 86 -4.88 2.50 -11.61
CA ARG A 86 -5.68 3.48 -10.86
C ARG A 86 -5.39 3.40 -9.36
N ALA A 87 -5.43 2.20 -8.77
CA ALA A 87 -5.19 2.01 -7.35
C ALA A 87 -3.76 2.42 -6.96
N GLN A 88 -2.76 2.10 -7.78
CA GLN A 88 -1.37 2.53 -7.58
C GLN A 88 -1.21 4.05 -7.64
N VAL A 89 -1.86 4.71 -8.60
CA VAL A 89 -1.82 6.18 -8.71
C VAL A 89 -2.46 6.83 -7.48
N LEU A 90 -3.61 6.33 -7.02
CA LEU A 90 -4.30 6.85 -5.83
C LEU A 90 -3.44 6.66 -4.56
N SER A 91 -2.86 5.47 -4.39
CA SER A 91 -1.95 5.15 -3.29
C SER A 91 -0.76 6.11 -3.21
N LEU A 92 -0.12 6.38 -4.36
CA LEU A 92 1.02 7.30 -4.44
C LEU A 92 0.59 8.74 -4.19
N ALA A 93 -0.56 9.16 -4.72
CA ALA A 93 -1.11 10.49 -4.48
C ALA A 93 -1.40 10.71 -3.00
N GLN A 94 -2.07 9.76 -2.34
CA GLN A 94 -2.37 9.81 -0.92
C GLN A 94 -1.08 9.85 -0.07
N SER A 95 -0.08 9.04 -0.41
CA SER A 95 1.22 9.07 0.27
C SER A 95 1.90 10.42 0.16
N ARG A 96 1.82 11.08 -1.00
CA ARG A 96 2.36 12.44 -1.19
C ARG A 96 1.58 13.50 -0.42
N LEU A 97 0.25 13.40 -0.38
CA LEU A 97 -0.59 14.33 0.38
C LEU A 97 -0.33 14.21 1.88
N HIS A 98 -0.15 13.00 2.41
CA HIS A 98 0.20 12.79 3.82
C HIS A 98 1.58 13.34 4.18
N ALA A 99 2.53 13.33 3.24
CA ALA A 99 3.87 13.88 3.43
C ALA A 99 3.98 15.36 3.02
N HIS A 100 2.87 16.02 2.67
CA HIS A 100 2.90 17.39 2.17
C HIS A 100 3.22 18.37 3.31
N PRO A 101 4.21 19.26 3.16
CA PRO A 101 4.68 20.12 4.25
C PRO A 101 3.61 21.10 4.78
N GLU A 102 2.64 21.47 3.95
CA GLU A 102 1.57 22.40 4.33
C GLU A 102 0.37 21.72 5.02
N LEU A 103 0.34 20.39 5.09
CA LEU A 103 -0.81 19.65 5.64
C LEU A 103 -1.16 20.09 7.06
N ASP A 104 -0.15 20.20 7.94
CA ASP A 104 -0.36 20.60 9.34
C ASP A 104 -0.84 22.05 9.46
N ALA A 105 -0.29 22.95 8.64
CA ALA A 105 -0.67 24.36 8.64
C ALA A 105 -2.12 24.56 8.15
N LEU A 106 -2.53 23.82 7.12
CA LEU A 106 -3.89 23.82 6.60
C LEU A 106 -4.87 23.21 7.60
N ALA A 107 -4.50 22.12 8.27
CA ALA A 107 -5.33 21.52 9.34
C ALA A 107 -5.54 22.50 10.51
N ALA A 108 -4.50 23.23 10.92
CA ALA A 108 -4.61 24.28 11.93
C ALA A 108 -5.52 25.43 11.48
N ALA A 109 -5.42 25.85 10.21
CA ALA A 109 -6.30 26.89 9.65
C ALA A 109 -7.78 26.51 9.69
N VAL A 110 -8.10 25.25 9.39
CA VAL A 110 -9.47 24.74 9.47
C VAL A 110 -9.95 24.68 10.92
N ALA A 111 -9.11 24.19 11.84
CA ALA A 111 -9.45 24.13 13.26
C ALA A 111 -9.69 25.51 13.88
N GLU A 112 -8.97 26.53 13.42
CA GLU A 112 -9.11 27.93 13.84
C GLU A 112 -10.27 28.66 13.11
N GLY A 113 -10.92 28.00 12.14
CA GLY A 113 -12.01 28.58 11.36
C GLY A 113 -11.57 29.64 10.34
N ARG A 114 -10.28 29.67 9.98
CA ARG A 114 -9.73 30.60 8.96
C ARG A 114 -10.08 30.16 7.54
N CYS A 115 -10.30 28.87 7.32
CA CYS A 115 -10.84 28.33 6.07
C CYS A 115 -11.67 27.07 6.36
N ASP A 116 -12.46 26.66 5.38
CA ASP A 116 -13.17 25.38 5.45
C ASP A 116 -12.30 24.22 4.92
N ALA A 117 -12.69 23.00 5.28
CA ALA A 117 -11.95 21.79 4.91
C ALA A 117 -11.87 21.54 3.40
N TYR A 118 -12.85 22.00 2.62
CA TYR A 118 -12.85 21.84 1.18
C TYR A 118 -11.79 22.74 0.53
N SER A 119 -11.79 24.03 0.89
CA SER A 119 -10.80 25.01 0.44
C SER A 119 -9.36 24.61 0.84
N ALA A 120 -9.18 24.06 2.05
CA ALA A 120 -7.91 23.54 2.51
C ALA A 120 -7.43 22.31 1.70
N ALA A 121 -8.33 21.37 1.41
CA ALA A 121 -8.02 20.20 0.60
C ALA A 121 -7.70 20.56 -0.85
N GLU A 122 -8.43 21.52 -1.45
CA GLU A 122 -8.12 22.02 -2.79
C GLU A 122 -6.72 22.61 -2.83
N SER A 123 -6.38 23.46 -1.87
CA SER A 123 -5.04 24.08 -1.75
C SER A 123 -3.94 23.04 -1.59
N LEU A 124 -4.19 21.99 -0.81
CA LEU A 124 -3.27 20.87 -0.63
C LEU A 124 -3.03 20.09 -1.94
N ILE A 125 -4.04 20.00 -2.82
CA ILE A 125 -3.97 19.28 -4.09
C ILE A 125 -3.32 20.15 -5.19
N THR A 126 -3.67 21.43 -5.25
CA THR A 126 -3.19 22.36 -6.29
C THR A 126 -1.83 22.97 -5.97
N GLY A 127 -1.40 22.92 -4.70
CA GLY A 127 -0.19 23.59 -4.21
C GLY A 127 -0.32 25.12 -4.19
N SER A 128 -1.55 25.65 -4.18
CA SER A 128 -1.81 27.09 -4.10
C SER A 128 -1.91 27.53 -2.64
N VAL A 129 -1.06 28.47 -2.24
CA VAL A 129 -1.19 29.16 -0.95
C VAL A 129 -2.53 29.89 -0.93
N VAL A 130 -3.38 29.61 0.07
CA VAL A 130 -4.64 30.32 0.30
C VAL A 130 -4.34 31.79 0.54
N ASP A 131 -4.58 32.64 -0.45
CA ASP A 131 -4.58 34.08 -0.25
C ASP A 131 -5.87 34.47 0.49
N SER A 132 -5.69 34.91 1.74
CA SER A 132 -6.78 35.23 2.65
C SER A 132 -7.22 36.68 2.39
N ARG A 133 -8.46 36.87 1.93
CA ARG A 133 -9.15 38.17 2.00
C ARG A 133 -10.17 38.17 3.11
#